data_AF-A0AA42WEC0-F1
#
_entry.id   AF-A0AA42WEC0-F1
#
_cell.length_a   1.000
_cell.length_b   1.000
_cell.length_c   1.000
_cell.angle_alpha   90.00
_cell.angle_beta   90.00
_cell.angle_gamma   90.00
#
_symmetry.space_group_name_H-M   'P 1'
#
loop_
_entity.id
_entity.type
_entity.pdbx_description
1 polymer ?
#
loop_
_entity_poly.entity_id
_entity_poly.type
_entity_poly.pdbx_seq_one_letter_code
_entity_poly.pdbx_strand_id
1 'polypeptide(L)'
;MLAWLERARGGLLLIGLALAALVSVFYRGRATGRQAERQERVEQINEQAAQARKEVRDVQLETARMGDDAIADELMREWVRGTGKGRR
;
A
#
# COMPACT_ATOMS: atom_id res chain seq x y z
N MET A 1 -7.08 -40.31 -47.28
CA MET A 1 -7.27 -40.66 -45.85
C MET A 1 -6.34 -39.88 -44.91
N LEU A 2 -5.08 -39.59 -45.26
CA LEU A 2 -4.13 -38.89 -44.38
C LEU A 2 -4.42 -37.38 -44.13
N ALA A 3 -4.94 -36.66 -45.12
CA ALA A 3 -5.20 -35.21 -45.01
C ALA A 3 -6.25 -34.80 -43.95
N TRP A 4 -7.20 -35.70 -43.63
CA TRP A 4 -8.21 -35.45 -42.61
C TRP A 4 -7.62 -35.58 -41.19
N LEU A 5 -6.67 -36.50 -41.02
CA LEU A 5 -5.90 -36.67 -39.78
C LEU A 5 -4.99 -35.47 -39.51
N GLU A 6 -4.35 -34.91 -40.54
CA GLU A 6 -3.52 -33.69 -40.39
C GLU A 6 -4.35 -32.46 -40.01
N ARG A 7 -5.54 -32.30 -40.59
CA ARG A 7 -6.49 -31.24 -40.19
C ARG A 7 -7.00 -31.41 -38.76
N ALA A 8 -7.29 -32.65 -38.34
CA ALA A 8 -7.68 -32.93 -36.95
C ALA A 8 -6.54 -32.61 -35.97
N ARG A 9 -5.29 -32.93 -36.34
CA ARG A 9 -4.09 -32.61 -35.54
C ARG A 9 -3.84 -31.11 -35.43
N GLY A 10 -4.02 -30.37 -36.53
CA GLY A 10 -3.95 -28.91 -36.54
C GLY A 10 -5.03 -28.26 -35.67
N GLY A 11 -6.27 -28.78 -35.71
CA GLY A 11 -7.36 -28.32 -34.86
C GLY A 11 -7.07 -28.52 -33.37
N LEU A 12 -6.53 -29.68 -33.00
CA LEU A 12 -6.13 -29.97 -31.61
C LEU A 12 -5.02 -29.04 -31.11
N LEU A 13 -4.05 -28.68 -31.95
CA LEU A 13 -3.01 -27.72 -31.60
C LEU A 13 -3.56 -26.33 -31.35
N LEU A 14 -4.51 -25.87 -32.18
CA LEU A 14 -5.16 -24.57 -32.00
C LEU A 14 -5.99 -24.53 -30.71
N ILE A 15 -6.72 -25.61 -30.41
CA ILE A 15 -7.47 -25.74 -29.16
C ILE A 15 -6.52 -25.71 -27.96
N GLY A 16 -5.40 -26.45 -28.04
CA GLY A 16 -4.36 -26.44 -26.99
C GLY A 16 -3.78 -25.05 -26.76
N LEU A 17 -3.46 -24.32 -27.84
CA LEU A 17 -2.94 -22.95 -27.76
C LEU A 17 -3.96 -21.99 -27.13
N ALA A 18 -5.24 -22.10 -27.52
CA ALA A 18 -6.31 -21.27 -26.98
C ALA A 18 -6.52 -21.51 -25.47
N LEU A 19 -6.49 -22.78 -25.04
CA LEU A 19 -6.57 -23.13 -23.63
C LEU A 19 -5.37 -22.62 -22.84
N ALA A 20 -4.15 -22.74 -23.37
CA ALA A 20 -2.94 -22.23 -22.73
C ALA A 20 -3.00 -20.70 -22.57
N ALA A 21 -3.49 -19.98 -23.58
CA ALA A 21 -3.70 -18.54 -23.52
C ALA A 21 -4.69 -18.16 -22.41
N LEU A 22 -5.85 -18.84 -22.33
CA LEU A 22 -6.84 -18.60 -21.28
C LEU A 22 -6.27 -18.84 -19.87
N VAL A 23 -5.54 -19.94 -19.68
CA VAL A 23 -4.87 -20.24 -18.39
C VAL A 23 -3.85 -19.15 -18.07
N SER A 24 -3.05 -18.71 -19.03
CA SER A 24 -2.06 -17.65 -18.81
C SER A 24 -2.69 -16.33 -18.38
N VAL A 25 -3.82 -15.95 -18.98
CA VAL A 25 -4.55 -14.71 -18.64
C VAL A 25 -5.21 -14.83 -17.27
N PHE A 26 -5.79 -15.99 -16.95
CA PHE A 26 -6.40 -16.25 -15.64
C PHE A 26 -5.36 -16.16 -14.51
N TYR A 27 -4.20 -16.80 -14.67
CA TYR A 27 -3.12 -16.73 -13.69
C TYR A 27 -2.50 -15.33 -13.62
N ARG A 28 -2.34 -14.65 -14.75
CA ARG A 28 -1.83 -13.27 -14.80
C ARG A 28 -2.78 -12.30 -14.11
N GLY A 29 -4.10 -12.40 -14.35
CA GLY A 29 -5.13 -11.60 -13.69
C GLY A 29 -5.21 -11.86 -12.17
N ARG A 30 -5.07 -13.12 -11.75
CA ARG A 30 -5.02 -13.48 -10.32
C ARG A 30 -3.72 -13.00 -9.64
N ALA A 31 -2.62 -12.92 -10.40
CA ALA A 31 -1.36 -12.39 -9.89
C ALA A 31 -1.36 -10.86 -9.77
N THR A 32 -1.95 -10.14 -10.73
CA THR A 32 -2.03 -8.68 -10.70
C THR A 32 -2.98 -8.15 -9.62
N GLY A 33 -4.08 -8.84 -9.31
CA GLY A 33 -4.99 -8.42 -8.24
C GLY A 33 -4.30 -8.30 -6.87
N ARG A 34 -3.39 -9.23 -6.54
CA ARG A 34 -2.63 -9.18 -5.28
C ARG A 34 -1.48 -8.18 -5.27
N GLN A 35 -0.97 -7.78 -6.44
CA GLN A 35 0.10 -6.77 -6.52
C GLN A 35 -0.46 -5.35 -6.47
N ALA A 36 -1.63 -5.10 -7.06
CA ALA A 36 -2.31 -3.81 -7.01
C ALA A 36 -2.69 -3.44 -5.56
N GLU A 37 -3.33 -4.35 -4.82
CA GLU A 37 -3.67 -4.10 -3.41
C GLU A 37 -2.45 -3.87 -2.51
N ARG A 38 -1.31 -4.51 -2.81
CA ARG A 38 -0.07 -4.31 -2.04
C ARG A 38 0.57 -2.96 -2.33
N GLN A 39 0.50 -2.46 -3.57
CA GLN A 39 1.03 -1.14 -3.92
C GLN A 39 0.22 -0.04 -3.23
N GLU A 40 -1.11 -0.11 -3.26
CA GLU A 40 -1.97 0.87 -2.57
C GLU A 40 -1.75 0.88 -1.05
N ARG A 41 -1.53 -0.29 -0.44
CA ARG A 41 -1.21 -0.40 1.00
C ARG A 41 0.17 0.20 1.31
N VAL A 42 1.17 -0.03 0.46
CA VAL A 42 2.53 0.49 0.66
C VAL A 42 2.57 2.00 0.49
N GLU A 43 1.84 2.57 -0.49
CA GLU A 43 1.72 4.02 -0.64
C GLU A 43 1.08 4.66 0.59
N GLN A 44 -0.04 4.13 1.08
CA GLN A 44 -0.68 4.62 2.30
C GLN A 44 0.24 4.54 3.53
N ILE A 45 0.99 3.43 3.70
CA ILE A 45 1.96 3.29 4.80
C ILE A 45 3.09 4.31 4.66
N ASN A 46 3.57 4.55 3.44
CA ASN A 46 4.67 5.46 3.19
C ASN A 46 4.24 6.92 3.39
N GLU A 47 3.01 7.28 3.02
CA GLU A 47 2.41 8.58 3.32
C GLU A 47 2.24 8.81 4.82
N GLN A 48 1.72 7.82 5.56
CA GLN A 48 1.61 7.89 7.01
C GLN A 48 2.99 8.01 7.68
N ALA A 49 3.98 7.25 7.21
CA ALA A 49 5.35 7.33 7.70
C ALA A 49 6.00 8.69 7.39
N ALA A 50 5.70 9.28 6.23
CA ALA A 50 6.17 10.61 5.87
C ALA A 50 5.53 11.71 6.75
N GLN A 51 4.24 11.60 7.04
CA GLN A 51 3.55 12.51 7.97
C GLN A 51 4.12 12.41 9.39
N ALA A 52 4.31 11.19 9.90
CA ALA A 52 4.91 10.97 11.22
C ALA A 52 6.32 11.57 11.33
N ARG A 53 7.14 11.44 10.27
CA ARG A 53 8.48 12.07 10.22
C ARG A 53 8.41 13.60 10.22
N LYS A 54 7.39 14.21 9.63
CA LYS A 54 7.18 15.66 9.67
C LYS A 54 6.79 16.10 11.08
N GLU A 55 5.80 15.43 11.67
CA GLU A 55 5.34 15.72 13.03
C GLU A 55 6.48 15.64 14.05
N VAL A 56 7.27 14.57 14.01
CA VAL A 56 8.45 14.42 14.89
C VAL A 56 9.44 15.57 14.69
N ARG A 57 9.66 16.00 13.45
CA ARG A 57 10.58 17.10 13.16
C ARG A 57 10.03 18.45 13.61
N ASP A 58 8.73 18.68 13.42
CA ASP A 58 8.07 19.91 13.85
C ASP A 58 8.11 20.03 15.37
N VAL A 59 7.79 18.95 16.10
CA VAL A 59 7.92 18.89 17.56
C VAL A 59 9.36 19.14 18.00
N GLN A 60 10.35 18.50 17.36
CA GLN A 60 11.77 18.74 17.69
C GLN A 60 12.18 20.20 17.46
N LEU A 61 11.76 20.81 16.36
CA LEU A 61 12.06 22.21 16.05
C LEU A 61 11.36 23.16 17.00
N GLU A 62 10.12 22.88 17.38
CA GLU A 62 9.34 23.65 18.34
C GLU A 62 9.95 23.57 19.74
N THR A 63 10.27 22.36 20.21
CA THR A 63 10.97 22.15 21.49
C THR A 63 12.35 22.81 21.49
N ALA A 64 13.13 22.69 20.42
CA ALA A 64 14.46 23.31 20.32
C ALA A 64 14.42 24.85 20.27
N ARG A 65 13.29 25.44 19.89
CA ARG A 65 13.08 26.90 19.90
C ARG A 65 12.57 27.40 21.25
N MET A 66 11.95 26.54 22.05
CA MET A 66 11.53 26.88 23.40
C MET A 66 12.70 26.75 24.38
N GLY A 67 12.74 27.66 25.34
CA GLY A 67 13.62 27.51 26.50
C GLY A 67 13.07 26.46 27.48
N ASP A 68 13.95 25.85 28.25
CA ASP A 68 13.61 24.80 29.23
C ASP A 68 12.47 25.22 30.18
N ASP A 69 12.47 26.48 30.62
CA ASP A 69 11.42 27.04 31.47
C ASP A 69 10.06 27.06 30.77
N ALA A 70 10.03 27.43 29.49
CA ALA A 70 8.80 27.48 28.70
C ALA A 70 8.22 26.07 28.45
N ILE A 71 9.09 25.08 28.22
CA ILE A 71 8.73 23.68 28.07
C ILE A 71 8.09 23.15 29.37
N ALA A 72 8.74 23.40 30.52
CA ALA A 72 8.24 22.97 31.82
C ALA A 72 6.87 23.58 32.14
N ASP A 73 6.69 24.86 31.82
CA ASP A 73 5.46 25.61 32.08
C ASP A 73 4.29 25.13 31.18
N GLU A 74 4.57 24.74 29.93
CA GLU A 74 3.59 24.15 29.02
C GLU A 74 3.18 22.73 29.44
N LEU A 75 4.14 21.87 29.78
CA LEU A 75 3.88 20.53 30.31
C LEU A 75 3.08 20.57 31.62
N MET A 76 3.43 21.47 32.55
CA MET A 76 2.68 21.70 33.78
C MET A 76 1.25 22.13 33.48
N ARG A 77 1.05 23.06 32.52
CA ARG A 77 -0.29 23.53 32.13
C ARG A 77 -1.13 22.43 31.50
N GLU A 78 -0.57 21.62 30.60
CA GLU A 78 -1.28 20.53 29.93
C GLU A 78 -1.61 19.39 30.90
N TRP A 79 -0.69 19.06 31.81
CA TRP A 79 -0.90 18.05 32.84
C TRP A 79 -1.98 18.48 33.85
N VAL A 80 -1.97 19.74 34.30
CA VAL A 80 -2.95 20.27 35.27
C VAL A 80 -4.32 20.48 34.64
N ARG A 81 -4.40 20.94 33.38
CA ARG A 81 -5.69 21.13 32.69
C ARG A 81 -6.23 19.86 32.05
N GLY A 82 -5.43 18.79 32.05
CA GLY A 82 -5.66 17.63 31.22
C GLY A 82 -5.60 17.99 29.73
N THR A 83 -5.41 17.00 28.88
CA THR A 83 -5.61 17.16 27.43
C THR A 83 -7.11 17.40 27.18
N GLY A 84 -7.59 18.62 27.42
CA GLY A 84 -8.98 19.07 27.24
C GLY A 84 -9.43 19.10 25.78
N LYS A 85 -8.76 18.33 24.91
CA LYS A 85 -9.28 17.96 23.59
C LYS A 85 -10.18 16.76 23.80
N GLY A 86 -11.41 17.05 24.25
CA GLY A 86 -12.51 16.11 24.17
C GLY A 86 -12.59 15.58 22.74
N ARG A 87 -12.32 14.28 22.58
CA ARG A 87 -12.81 13.50 21.44
C ARG A 87 -14.34 13.60 21.48
N ARG A 88 -14.89 14.45 20.62
CA ARG A 88 -16.19 14.23 20.01
C ARG A 88 -15.94 13.82 18.57
#